data_AF-A0A536TAJ1-F1
#
_entry.id   AF-A0A536TAJ1-F1
#
_cell.length_a   1.000
_cell.length_b   1.000
_cell.length_c   1.000
_cell.angle_alpha   90.00
_cell.angle_beta   90.00
_cell.angle_gamma   90.00
#
_symmetry.space_group_name_H-M   'P 1'
#
loop_
_entity.id
_entity.type
_entity.pdbx_description
1 polymer ?
#
loop_
_entity_poly.entity_id
_entity_poly.type
_entity_poly.pdbx_seq_one_letter_code
_entity_poly.pdbx_strand_id
1 'polypeptide(L)'
;MKLALRWVLALVALVAASAAWATFHTYQIDEIFSNADGTVQFIVLREAAGMNGQNFLAGRTLTSTGGSANQTFTFPTNLAVSMDTGYGQMLTPTAFTRVLIATQGFAQLGIVAPDYLIPNGFIPTGNGTINYAGVDQVTYTTLPVDGVTALKRGGTTQQNLATNFAGVSGSVSAAVANYEGLWWNAPAGSESGWGINFAHQGDVIFATWFTYDAAGKGWWLVMTAPKTAPNTYSGTLYKTTGPAFNAVPFNPMQVTPTQVGTGTLSFSDANNATFAYTVNGISQTKNITHQVFGPVPTCTSGAGNLSATTNYQDLWWASPAGSESGWGVNFTHQGDTIFATWFTYDLDGTPMWLVVTAPKTAPGTYAGTLYRTTGPAFNAVPFNPASAVPTAVGTATLSFADGNMGTFAYTVNGVSQTKAVTREIFSGGGTICQ
;
A
#
# COMPACT_ATOMS: atom_id res chain seq x y z
N MET A 1 -24.96 -65.75 47.81
CA MET A 1 -24.00 -65.50 46.70
C MET A 1 -24.49 -64.47 45.66
N LYS A 2 -25.79 -64.42 45.31
CA LYS A 2 -26.30 -63.52 44.24
C LYS A 2 -26.39 -62.02 44.60
N LEU A 3 -26.49 -61.65 45.88
CA LEU A 3 -26.57 -60.24 46.29
C LEU A 3 -25.19 -59.56 46.31
N ALA A 4 -24.17 -60.21 46.88
CA ALA A 4 -22.82 -59.66 46.97
C ALA A 4 -22.18 -59.43 45.58
N LEU A 5 -22.45 -60.33 44.62
CA LEU A 5 -21.95 -60.18 43.25
C LEU A 5 -22.55 -58.96 42.52
N ARG A 6 -23.78 -58.56 42.86
CA ARG A 6 -24.43 -57.36 42.29
C ARG A 6 -23.80 -56.07 42.79
N TRP A 7 -23.45 -56.01 44.08
CA TRP A 7 -22.78 -54.85 44.67
C TRP A 7 -21.34 -54.70 44.17
N VAL A 8 -20.62 -55.81 44.00
CA VAL A 8 -19.26 -55.80 43.45
C VAL A 8 -19.26 -55.39 41.97
N LEU A 9 -20.21 -55.87 41.16
CA LEU A 9 -20.33 -55.44 39.76
C LEU A 9 -20.72 -53.96 39.61
N ALA A 10 -21.56 -53.43 40.50
CA ALA A 10 -21.92 -52.00 40.50
C ALA A 10 -20.72 -51.11 40.89
N LEU A 11 -19.94 -51.52 41.90
CA LEU A 11 -18.75 -50.77 42.33
C LEU A 11 -17.65 -50.78 41.26
N VAL A 12 -17.46 -51.91 40.56
CA VAL A 12 -16.51 -52.01 39.44
C VAL A 12 -16.96 -51.17 38.24
N ALA A 13 -18.26 -51.06 37.97
CA ALA A 13 -18.79 -50.18 36.91
C ALA A 13 -18.65 -48.68 37.22
N LEU A 14 -18.68 -48.29 38.50
CA LEU A 14 -18.45 -46.91 38.95
C LEU A 14 -16.96 -46.51 38.91
N VAL A 15 -16.04 -47.45 39.12
CA VAL A 15 -14.59 -47.20 39.04
C VAL A 15 -14.06 -47.31 37.59
N ALA A 16 -14.80 -47.97 36.70
CA ALA A 16 -14.50 -48.04 35.27
C ALA A 16 -15.15 -46.91 34.43
N ALA A 17 -15.90 -46.00 35.05
CA ALA A 17 -16.41 -44.82 34.37
C ALA A 17 -15.25 -43.84 34.14
N SER A 18 -14.70 -43.84 32.93
CA SER A 18 -13.84 -42.74 32.48
C SER A 18 -14.65 -41.44 32.54
N ALA A 19 -14.02 -40.35 32.98
CA ALA A 19 -14.59 -39.02 32.83
C ALA A 19 -14.91 -38.82 31.33
N ALA A 20 -16.20 -38.77 30.99
CA ALA A 20 -16.62 -38.35 29.67
C ALA A 20 -16.40 -36.83 29.60
N TRP A 21 -15.28 -36.42 29.01
CA TRP A 21 -15.04 -35.02 28.68
C TRP A 21 -15.95 -34.68 27.51
N ALA A 22 -17.11 -34.12 27.81
CA ALA A 22 -18.01 -33.62 26.79
C ALA A 22 -17.46 -32.28 26.26
N THR A 23 -16.42 -32.32 25.42
CA THR A 23 -15.90 -31.13 24.74
C THR A 23 -16.59 -30.98 23.38
N PHE A 24 -17.71 -30.26 23.35
CA PHE A 24 -18.37 -29.85 22.12
C PHE A 24 -18.02 -28.39 21.84
N HIS A 25 -17.04 -28.18 20.96
CA HIS A 25 -16.71 -26.87 20.38
C HIS A 25 -16.55 -27.08 18.86
N THR A 26 -17.67 -27.04 18.15
CA THR A 26 -17.73 -27.32 16.71
C THR A 26 -17.51 -26.10 15.82
N TYR A 27 -17.14 -24.97 16.44
CA TYR A 27 -16.61 -23.82 15.72
C TYR A 27 -15.22 -24.11 15.15
N GLN A 28 -15.02 -23.68 13.92
CA GLN A 28 -13.79 -23.82 13.16
C GLN A 28 -13.39 -22.45 12.60
N ILE A 29 -12.10 -22.13 12.55
CA ILE A 29 -11.54 -20.97 11.85
C ILE A 29 -11.91 -21.02 10.36
N ASP A 30 -12.78 -20.16 9.88
CA ASP A 30 -13.23 -20.17 8.48
C ASP A 30 -12.38 -19.24 7.61
N GLU A 31 -11.96 -18.12 8.20
CA GLU A 31 -11.31 -17.01 7.50
C GLU A 31 -10.34 -16.27 8.42
N ILE A 32 -9.20 -15.86 7.86
CA ILE A 32 -8.17 -15.07 8.52
C ILE A 32 -7.78 -13.91 7.60
N PHE A 33 -7.88 -12.69 8.09
CA PHE A 33 -7.58 -11.47 7.35
C PHE A 33 -6.59 -10.59 8.12
N SER A 34 -5.70 -9.92 7.38
CA SER A 34 -4.89 -8.81 7.89
C SER A 34 -4.66 -7.79 6.78
N ASN A 35 -4.65 -6.50 7.12
CA ASN A 35 -4.01 -5.49 6.30
C ASN A 35 -2.47 -5.52 6.50
N ALA A 36 -1.73 -4.75 5.69
CA ALA A 36 -0.27 -4.80 5.65
C ALA A 36 0.45 -4.41 6.95
N ASP A 37 -0.10 -3.49 7.73
CA ASP A 37 0.50 -3.05 9.00
C ASP A 37 -0.06 -3.79 10.22
N GLY A 38 -0.99 -4.73 10.02
CA GLY A 38 -1.62 -5.50 11.08
C GLY A 38 -2.55 -4.72 12.01
N THR A 39 -2.90 -3.47 11.68
CA THR A 39 -3.83 -2.67 12.50
C THR A 39 -5.28 -3.10 12.30
N VAL A 40 -5.64 -3.58 11.12
CA VAL A 40 -6.97 -4.10 10.78
C VAL A 40 -6.83 -5.59 10.49
N GLN A 41 -7.23 -6.42 11.45
CA GLN A 41 -7.19 -7.87 11.31
C GLN A 41 -8.46 -8.50 11.87
N PHE A 42 -8.84 -9.65 11.35
CA PHE A 42 -9.94 -10.42 11.90
C PHE A 42 -9.82 -11.92 11.63
N ILE A 43 -10.50 -12.70 12.47
CA ILE A 43 -10.76 -14.12 12.32
C ILE A 43 -12.27 -14.32 12.36
N VAL A 44 -12.79 -15.09 11.42
CA VAL A 44 -14.18 -15.58 11.46
C VAL A 44 -14.15 -17.04 11.89
N LEU A 45 -14.84 -17.37 12.97
CA LEU A 45 -15.18 -18.76 13.28
C LEU A 45 -16.51 -19.13 12.62
N ARG A 46 -16.69 -20.39 12.23
CA ARG A 46 -17.93 -20.96 11.70
C ARG A 46 -18.29 -22.22 12.45
N GLU A 47 -19.52 -22.34 12.91
CA GLU A 47 -20.04 -23.60 13.42
C GLU A 47 -20.22 -24.55 12.23
N ALA A 48 -19.54 -25.70 12.26
CA ALA A 48 -19.40 -26.56 11.09
C ALA A 48 -20.25 -27.84 11.13
N ALA A 49 -20.78 -28.21 12.29
CA ALA A 49 -21.47 -29.48 12.52
C ALA A 49 -23.01 -29.36 12.59
N GLY A 50 -23.56 -28.15 12.47
CA GLY A 50 -24.99 -27.89 12.63
C GLY A 50 -25.46 -27.99 14.08
N MET A 51 -24.56 -27.81 15.04
CA MET A 51 -24.83 -28.03 16.45
C MET A 51 -25.26 -26.74 17.17
N ASN A 52 -26.33 -26.85 17.96
CA ASN A 52 -26.72 -25.84 18.93
C ASN A 52 -25.95 -25.99 20.26
N GLY A 53 -26.01 -24.98 21.13
CA GLY A 53 -25.35 -24.97 22.44
C GLY A 53 -23.84 -24.71 22.41
N GLN A 54 -23.32 -24.15 21.31
CA GLN A 54 -21.88 -23.87 21.13
C GLN A 54 -21.45 -22.51 21.69
N ASN A 55 -22.26 -21.89 22.56
CA ASN A 55 -22.06 -20.54 23.07
C ASN A 55 -21.00 -20.42 24.17
N PHE A 56 -20.52 -21.53 24.73
CA PHE A 56 -19.62 -21.55 25.89
C PHE A 56 -18.15 -21.32 25.52
N LEU A 57 -17.79 -20.06 25.24
CA LEU A 57 -16.42 -19.66 24.90
C LEU A 57 -15.63 -19.11 26.10
N ALA A 58 -16.29 -18.64 27.17
CA ALA A 58 -15.61 -18.01 28.30
C ALA A 58 -14.50 -18.91 28.88
N GLY A 59 -13.30 -18.34 29.06
CA GLY A 59 -12.13 -19.05 29.56
C GLY A 59 -11.43 -19.96 28.54
N ARG A 60 -11.96 -20.12 27.33
CA ARG A 60 -11.21 -20.72 26.21
C ARG A 60 -10.20 -19.73 25.66
N THR A 61 -9.25 -20.22 24.87
CA THR A 61 -8.19 -19.40 24.31
C THR A 61 -8.21 -19.39 22.79
N LEU A 62 -7.82 -18.27 22.21
CA LEU A 62 -7.37 -18.15 20.83
C LEU A 62 -5.86 -17.86 20.90
N THR A 63 -5.04 -18.71 20.30
CA THR A 63 -3.60 -18.51 20.26
C THR A 63 -3.13 -18.26 18.85
N SER A 64 -2.18 -17.34 18.72
CA SER A 64 -1.58 -16.92 17.47
C SER A 64 -0.07 -17.04 17.61
N THR A 65 0.53 -17.87 16.76
CA THR A 65 1.96 -18.18 16.81
C THR A 65 2.60 -17.89 15.45
N GLY A 66 3.73 -17.17 15.44
CA GLY A 66 4.46 -16.82 14.23
C GLY A 66 5.52 -15.74 14.52
N GLY A 67 6.68 -15.80 13.86
CA GLY A 67 7.82 -14.95 14.19
C GLY A 67 8.35 -15.17 15.62
N SER A 68 8.65 -14.08 16.34
CA SER A 68 9.35 -14.09 17.64
C SER A 68 8.46 -14.08 18.90
N ALA A 69 7.12 -14.16 18.79
CA ALA A 69 6.24 -14.22 19.97
C ALA A 69 4.94 -15.01 19.74
N ASN A 70 4.47 -15.68 20.79
CA ASN A 70 3.14 -16.27 20.87
C ASN A 70 2.19 -15.26 21.53
N GLN A 71 1.06 -14.98 20.90
CA GLN A 71 -0.02 -14.19 21.49
C GLN A 71 -1.17 -15.10 21.90
N THR A 72 -1.77 -14.81 23.06
CA THR A 72 -2.92 -15.56 23.59
C THR A 72 -4.01 -14.58 23.99
N PHE A 73 -5.21 -14.82 23.46
CA PHE A 73 -6.42 -14.14 23.87
C PHE A 73 -7.31 -15.14 24.61
N THR A 74 -7.77 -14.78 25.80
CA THR A 74 -8.75 -15.58 26.55
C THR A 74 -10.11 -14.95 26.39
N PHE A 75 -11.10 -15.71 25.90
CA PHE A 75 -12.45 -15.22 25.71
C PHE A 75 -13.06 -14.81 27.07
N PRO A 76 -13.48 -13.55 27.24
CA PRO A 76 -13.93 -13.04 28.54
C PRO A 76 -15.36 -13.49 28.88
N THR A 77 -16.18 -13.75 27.87
CA THR A 77 -17.61 -14.04 27.99
C THR A 77 -18.02 -15.12 27.00
N ASN A 78 -19.16 -15.76 27.30
CA ASN A 78 -19.86 -16.62 26.35
C ASN A 78 -20.53 -15.78 25.27
N LEU A 79 -20.86 -16.41 24.13
CA LEU A 79 -21.71 -15.78 23.12
C LEU A 79 -23.08 -15.47 23.73
N ALA A 80 -23.62 -14.30 23.40
CA ALA A 80 -24.92 -13.86 23.88
C ALA A 80 -26.03 -14.65 23.20
N VAL A 81 -26.56 -15.67 23.90
CA VAL A 81 -27.72 -16.45 23.44
C VAL A 81 -28.92 -16.23 24.35
N SER A 82 -30.11 -16.21 23.78
CA SER A 82 -31.37 -16.19 24.54
C SER A 82 -31.91 -17.61 24.73
N MET A 83 -32.49 -17.87 25.91
CA MET A 83 -33.17 -19.14 26.24
C MET A 83 -34.65 -18.90 26.47
N ASP A 84 -35.50 -19.82 26.02
CA ASP A 84 -36.92 -19.84 26.35
C ASP A 84 -37.11 -20.21 27.82
N THR A 85 -37.94 -19.42 28.49
CA THR A 85 -38.33 -19.58 29.91
C THR A 85 -39.17 -20.83 30.20
N GLY A 86 -39.76 -21.48 29.19
CA GLY A 86 -40.70 -22.58 29.38
C GLY A 86 -40.11 -24.00 29.30
N TYR A 87 -39.15 -24.25 28.40
CA TYR A 87 -38.64 -25.60 28.12
C TYR A 87 -37.13 -25.71 27.92
N GLY A 88 -36.35 -24.65 28.19
CA GLY A 88 -34.89 -24.66 28.01
C GLY A 88 -34.44 -24.72 26.56
N GLN A 89 -35.30 -24.36 25.61
CA GLN A 89 -34.96 -24.27 24.19
C GLN A 89 -34.12 -23.01 23.94
N MET A 90 -33.02 -23.16 23.19
CA MET A 90 -32.18 -22.04 22.80
C MET A 90 -32.86 -21.27 21.65
N LEU A 91 -33.20 -20.01 21.89
CA LEU A 91 -33.91 -19.17 20.91
C LEU A 91 -32.96 -18.53 19.90
N THR A 92 -31.70 -18.32 20.28
CA THR A 92 -30.64 -17.86 19.38
C THR A 92 -29.80 -19.07 18.97
N PRO A 93 -29.98 -19.67 17.78
CA PRO A 93 -29.24 -20.85 17.37
C PRO A 93 -27.74 -20.55 17.26
N THR A 94 -26.89 -21.54 17.54
CA THR A 94 -25.44 -21.47 17.26
C THR A 94 -25.10 -22.29 16.03
N ALA A 95 -25.96 -23.22 15.62
CA ALA A 95 -25.79 -24.03 14.42
C ALA A 95 -25.55 -23.15 13.19
N PHE A 96 -24.47 -23.43 12.45
CA PHE A 96 -24.04 -22.72 11.24
C PHE A 96 -23.80 -21.21 11.38
N THR A 97 -23.81 -20.67 12.60
CA THR A 97 -23.50 -19.26 12.84
C THR A 97 -22.00 -18.97 12.74
N ARG A 98 -21.67 -17.69 12.81
CA ARG A 98 -20.29 -17.19 12.74
C ARG A 98 -19.93 -16.40 13.99
N VAL A 99 -18.64 -16.23 14.25
CA VAL A 99 -18.15 -15.38 15.35
C VAL A 99 -17.01 -14.54 14.80
N LEU A 100 -17.10 -13.24 14.98
CA LEU A 100 -16.10 -12.27 14.54
C LEU A 100 -15.19 -11.88 15.70
N ILE A 101 -13.91 -12.21 15.56
CA ILE A 101 -12.85 -11.82 16.49
C ILE A 101 -11.94 -10.86 15.72
N ALA A 102 -11.86 -9.60 16.12
CA ALA A 102 -11.19 -8.58 15.31
C ALA A 102 -10.40 -7.58 16.14
N THR A 103 -9.49 -6.86 15.47
CA THR A 103 -8.66 -5.86 16.13
C THR A 103 -9.42 -4.59 16.48
N GLN A 104 -8.86 -3.76 17.36
CA GLN A 104 -9.40 -2.44 17.65
C GLN A 104 -9.47 -1.57 16.38
N GLY A 105 -8.46 -1.65 15.50
CA GLY A 105 -8.47 -0.95 14.22
C GLY A 105 -9.61 -1.38 13.29
N PHE A 106 -9.96 -2.67 13.29
CA PHE A 106 -11.15 -3.14 12.56
C PHE A 106 -12.44 -2.56 13.16
N ALA A 107 -12.60 -2.58 14.48
CA ALA A 107 -13.81 -2.08 15.13
C ALA A 107 -14.07 -0.59 14.83
N GLN A 108 -13.00 0.20 14.69
CA GLN A 108 -13.07 1.62 14.34
C GLN A 108 -13.56 1.89 12.91
N LEU A 109 -13.52 0.89 12.02
CA LEU A 109 -14.10 1.02 10.67
C LEU A 109 -15.63 1.12 10.69
N GLY A 110 -16.28 0.65 11.76
CA GLY A 110 -17.74 0.70 11.90
C GLY A 110 -18.52 -0.17 10.89
N ILE A 111 -17.85 -1.07 10.17
CA ILE A 111 -18.46 -1.92 9.14
C ILE A 111 -19.29 -3.07 9.73
N VAL A 112 -18.74 -3.74 10.75
CA VAL A 112 -19.36 -4.86 11.49
C VAL A 112 -18.85 -4.76 12.92
N ALA A 113 -19.72 -4.86 13.92
CA ALA A 113 -19.29 -4.91 15.31
C ALA A 113 -18.67 -6.28 15.61
N PRO A 114 -17.40 -6.36 16.09
CA PRO A 114 -16.79 -7.62 16.50
C PRO A 114 -17.49 -8.20 17.73
N ASP A 115 -17.59 -9.53 17.80
CA ASP A 115 -18.05 -10.23 19.00
C ASP A 115 -16.98 -10.20 20.10
N TYR A 116 -15.69 -10.24 19.69
CA TYR A 116 -14.54 -10.15 20.58
C TYR A 116 -13.44 -9.27 19.99
N LEU A 117 -12.79 -8.49 20.86
CA LEU A 117 -11.67 -7.62 20.49
C LEU A 117 -10.33 -8.26 20.84
N ILE A 118 -9.41 -8.26 19.88
CA ILE A 118 -8.00 -8.65 20.04
C ILE A 118 -7.09 -7.42 19.81
N PRO A 119 -5.85 -7.41 20.33
CA PRO A 119 -4.89 -6.33 20.05
C PRO A 119 -4.57 -6.20 18.55
N ASN A 120 -4.19 -5.00 18.10
CA ASN A 120 -3.59 -4.82 16.77
C ASN A 120 -2.29 -5.65 16.68
N GLY A 121 -2.01 -6.23 15.51
CA GLY A 121 -0.85 -7.09 15.29
C GLY A 121 -0.94 -8.45 16.00
N PHE A 122 -2.14 -8.89 16.40
CA PHE A 122 -2.36 -10.19 17.01
C PHE A 122 -2.11 -11.36 16.03
N ILE A 123 -2.39 -11.15 14.75
CA ILE A 123 -2.24 -12.14 13.69
C ILE A 123 -0.93 -11.86 12.93
N PRO A 124 0.07 -12.76 12.91
CA PRO A 124 1.26 -12.61 12.08
C PRO A 124 0.90 -12.55 10.60
N THR A 125 1.44 -11.57 9.87
CA THR A 125 1.25 -11.44 8.42
C THR A 125 2.14 -12.40 7.61
N GLY A 126 3.30 -12.78 8.16
CA GLY A 126 4.19 -13.80 7.61
C GLY A 126 3.68 -15.23 7.84
N ASN A 127 4.57 -16.20 8.12
CA ASN A 127 4.13 -17.54 8.47
C ASN A 127 3.53 -17.56 9.88
N GLY A 128 2.45 -18.31 10.07
CA GLY A 128 1.80 -18.36 11.35
C GLY A 128 0.80 -19.51 11.53
N THR A 129 0.30 -19.62 12.73
CA THR A 129 -0.71 -20.59 13.13
C THR A 129 -1.70 -19.93 14.08
N ILE A 130 -2.98 -20.02 13.74
CA ILE A 130 -4.09 -19.68 14.63
C ILE A 130 -4.68 -20.97 15.17
N ASN A 131 -4.76 -21.08 16.49
CA ASN A 131 -5.40 -22.20 17.18
C ASN A 131 -6.55 -21.69 18.06
N TYR A 132 -7.73 -22.24 17.83
CA TYR A 132 -8.93 -21.99 18.59
C TYR A 132 -9.16 -23.11 19.60
N ALA A 133 -9.05 -22.76 20.88
CA ALA A 133 -9.38 -23.57 22.05
C ALA A 133 -8.76 -24.99 22.11
N GLY A 134 -7.69 -25.25 21.34
CA GLY A 134 -7.13 -26.60 21.18
C GLY A 134 -8.00 -27.56 20.38
N VAL A 135 -9.11 -27.10 19.80
CA VAL A 135 -10.06 -27.94 19.05
C VAL A 135 -9.92 -27.79 17.54
N ASP A 136 -9.39 -26.64 17.10
CA ASP A 136 -9.22 -26.35 15.69
C ASP A 136 -8.01 -25.44 15.46
N GLN A 137 -7.36 -25.60 14.31
CA GLN A 137 -6.14 -24.89 13.97
C GLN A 137 -6.01 -24.69 12.46
N VAL A 138 -5.52 -23.51 12.06
CA VAL A 138 -5.11 -23.21 10.68
C VAL A 138 -3.68 -22.71 10.70
N THR A 139 -2.81 -23.35 9.92
CA THR A 139 -1.41 -22.95 9.72
C THR A 139 -1.24 -22.42 8.30
N TYR A 140 -0.50 -21.33 8.14
CA TYR A 140 -0.28 -20.65 6.87
C TYR A 140 1.17 -20.20 6.72
N THR A 141 1.62 -20.09 5.47
CA THR A 141 2.98 -19.64 5.11
C THR A 141 3.06 -18.12 4.97
N THR A 142 1.99 -17.48 4.52
CA THR A 142 1.80 -16.02 4.47
C THR A 142 0.31 -15.72 4.49
N LEU A 143 -0.09 -14.57 5.03
CA LEU A 143 -1.42 -14.02 4.79
C LEU A 143 -1.40 -13.07 3.59
N PRO A 144 -2.52 -12.94 2.86
CA PRO A 144 -2.74 -11.77 2.02
C PRO A 144 -2.72 -10.52 2.88
N VAL A 145 -2.05 -9.49 2.38
CA VAL A 145 -1.92 -8.17 3.03
C VAL A 145 -2.36 -7.03 2.09
N ASP A 146 -3.05 -7.39 1.01
CA ASP A 146 -3.61 -6.48 0.02
C ASP A 146 -4.79 -5.64 0.55
N GLY A 147 -5.22 -5.92 1.78
CA GLY A 147 -6.31 -5.21 2.45
C GLY A 147 -7.70 -5.50 1.90
N VAL A 148 -7.83 -6.48 0.99
CA VAL A 148 -9.09 -6.84 0.31
C VAL A 148 -9.37 -8.35 0.37
N THR A 149 -8.35 -9.20 0.31
CA THR A 149 -8.52 -10.65 0.34
C THR A 149 -8.14 -11.23 1.70
N ALA A 150 -8.79 -12.34 2.05
CA ALA A 150 -8.53 -13.12 3.25
C ALA A 150 -8.15 -14.55 2.88
N LEU A 151 -7.39 -15.19 3.77
CA LEU A 151 -7.10 -16.61 3.67
C LEU A 151 -8.30 -17.40 4.22
N LYS A 152 -8.90 -18.26 3.38
CA LYS A 152 -9.91 -19.21 3.83
C LYS A 152 -9.23 -20.45 4.41
N ARG A 153 -9.93 -21.19 5.28
CA ARG A 153 -9.47 -22.48 5.86
C ARG A 153 -8.80 -23.41 4.85
N GLY A 154 -9.36 -23.51 3.64
CA GLY A 154 -8.86 -24.39 2.57
C GLY A 154 -7.52 -23.94 1.95
N GLY A 155 -6.93 -22.84 2.43
CA GLY A 155 -5.68 -22.29 1.91
C GLY A 155 -5.86 -21.36 0.70
N THR A 156 -7.07 -21.23 0.16
CA THR A 156 -7.35 -20.32 -0.96
C THR A 156 -7.56 -18.89 -0.47
N THR A 157 -7.09 -17.92 -1.25
CA THR A 157 -7.37 -16.50 -1.03
C THR A 157 -8.67 -16.11 -1.74
N GLN A 158 -9.54 -15.37 -1.05
CA GLN A 158 -10.82 -14.89 -1.59
C GLN A 158 -11.13 -13.52 -1.00
N GLN A 159 -12.10 -12.79 -1.57
CA GLN A 159 -12.59 -11.55 -0.99
C GLN A 159 -12.97 -11.77 0.49
N ASN A 160 -12.51 -10.85 1.33
CA ASN A 160 -12.75 -10.95 2.75
C ASN A 160 -14.23 -10.69 3.09
N LEU A 161 -14.77 -11.38 4.08
CA LEU A 161 -16.15 -11.24 4.54
C LEU A 161 -16.25 -11.45 6.05
N ALA A 162 -16.00 -10.39 6.81
CA ALA A 162 -16.20 -10.40 8.25
C ALA A 162 -17.68 -10.60 8.56
N THR A 163 -18.01 -11.59 9.38
CA THR A 163 -19.40 -11.86 9.81
C THR A 163 -19.44 -12.15 11.30
N ASN A 164 -20.22 -11.37 12.05
CA ASN A 164 -20.38 -11.54 13.50
C ASN A 164 -21.50 -12.53 13.86
N PHE A 165 -21.65 -12.81 15.16
CA PHE A 165 -22.65 -13.74 15.68
C PHE A 165 -24.10 -13.30 15.46
N ALA A 166 -24.33 -11.99 15.35
CA ALA A 166 -25.63 -11.45 14.93
C ALA A 166 -25.94 -11.65 13.44
N GLY A 167 -25.01 -12.22 12.66
CA GLY A 167 -25.18 -12.45 11.22
C GLY A 167 -24.96 -11.19 10.36
N VAL A 168 -24.44 -10.11 10.94
CA VAL A 168 -24.06 -8.91 10.18
C VAL A 168 -22.74 -9.19 9.47
N SER A 169 -22.73 -8.96 8.16
CA SER A 169 -21.56 -9.17 7.31
C SER A 169 -21.09 -7.89 6.64
N GLY A 170 -19.78 -7.77 6.43
CA GLY A 170 -19.15 -6.67 5.70
C GLY A 170 -17.74 -7.02 5.26
N SER A 171 -17.30 -6.44 4.15
CA SER A 171 -15.92 -6.59 3.65
C SER A 171 -15.09 -5.38 4.04
N VAL A 172 -13.86 -5.63 4.46
CA VAL A 172 -12.80 -4.62 4.61
C VAL A 172 -12.28 -4.24 3.22
N SER A 173 -12.05 -2.96 3.00
CA SER A 173 -11.17 -2.47 1.93
C SER A 173 -10.17 -1.54 2.59
N ALA A 174 -9.14 -2.12 3.19
CA ALA A 174 -8.04 -1.35 3.74
C ALA A 174 -7.10 -1.06 2.57
N ALA A 175 -7.30 0.08 1.89
CA ALA A 175 -6.46 0.45 0.77
C ALA A 175 -4.98 0.33 1.18
N VAL A 176 -4.21 -0.50 0.48
CA VAL A 176 -2.76 -0.44 0.58
C VAL A 176 -2.40 0.97 0.16
N ALA A 177 -1.81 1.74 1.09
CA ALA A 177 -1.48 3.12 0.84
C ALA A 177 -0.55 3.18 -0.38
N ASN A 178 -1.06 3.79 -1.46
CA ASN A 178 -0.27 4.09 -2.62
C ASN A 178 0.11 5.58 -2.52
N TYR A 179 1.38 5.88 -2.76
CA TYR A 179 1.97 7.19 -2.52
C TYR A 179 2.29 7.91 -3.85
N GLU A 180 1.77 7.37 -4.96
CA GLU A 180 1.90 7.92 -6.30
C GLU A 180 1.55 9.42 -6.33
N GLY A 181 2.38 10.20 -7.01
CA GLY A 181 2.08 11.59 -7.32
C GLY A 181 3.21 12.55 -7.04
N LEU A 182 2.85 13.83 -7.01
CA LEU A 182 3.77 14.92 -6.77
C LEU A 182 3.66 15.35 -5.32
N TRP A 183 4.81 15.47 -4.66
CA TRP A 183 4.94 15.90 -3.28
C TRP A 183 5.86 17.12 -3.20
N TRP A 184 5.63 17.95 -2.18
CA TRP A 184 6.36 19.19 -1.97
C TRP A 184 6.35 19.57 -0.48
N ASN A 185 7.09 20.60 -0.12
CA ASN A 185 7.24 20.99 1.28
C ASN A 185 5.89 21.23 1.98
N ALA A 186 5.80 20.76 3.22
CA ALA A 186 4.70 21.04 4.13
C ALA A 186 5.09 22.16 5.12
N PRO A 187 4.20 23.14 5.38
CA PRO A 187 2.86 23.28 4.81
C PRO A 187 2.89 23.65 3.32
N ALA A 188 1.86 23.23 2.59
CA ALA A 188 1.74 23.42 1.15
C ALA A 188 2.06 24.88 0.72
N GLY A 189 2.87 25.03 -0.32
CA GLY A 189 3.27 26.33 -0.86
C GLY A 189 4.46 27.00 -0.17
N SER A 190 4.90 26.55 1.00
CA SER A 190 5.92 27.25 1.79
C SER A 190 7.32 27.23 1.18
N GLU A 191 7.62 26.26 0.31
CA GLU A 191 8.86 26.19 -0.47
C GLU A 191 8.56 25.94 -1.96
N SER A 192 7.57 26.65 -2.51
CA SER A 192 7.23 26.58 -3.94
C SER A 192 8.48 26.78 -4.82
N GLY A 193 8.74 25.84 -5.73
CA GLY A 193 9.88 25.88 -6.65
C GLY A 193 10.64 24.56 -6.78
N TRP A 194 10.51 23.65 -5.81
CA TRP A 194 11.02 22.29 -5.90
C TRP A 194 9.90 21.29 -5.58
N GLY A 195 10.11 20.01 -5.90
CA GLY A 195 9.19 18.94 -5.55
C GLY A 195 9.81 17.57 -5.77
N ILE A 196 9.10 16.53 -5.35
CA ILE A 196 9.53 15.14 -5.48
C ILE A 196 8.35 14.31 -6.01
N ASN A 197 8.56 13.67 -7.16
CA ASN A 197 7.58 12.75 -7.74
C ASN A 197 7.82 11.34 -7.19
N PHE A 198 6.75 10.63 -6.84
CA PHE A 198 6.78 9.21 -6.50
C PHE A 198 6.00 8.42 -7.56
N ALA A 199 6.68 7.46 -8.17
CA ALA A 199 6.04 6.31 -8.78
C ALA A 199 6.12 5.16 -7.76
N HIS A 200 4.99 4.64 -7.29
CA HIS A 200 4.91 3.65 -6.23
C HIS A 200 4.28 2.36 -6.74
N GLN A 201 5.10 1.31 -6.93
CA GLN A 201 4.71 0.02 -7.47
C GLN A 201 5.05 -1.12 -6.50
N GLY A 202 4.03 -1.71 -5.87
CA GLY A 202 4.24 -2.76 -4.85
C GLY A 202 4.95 -2.20 -3.61
N ASP A 203 6.04 -2.83 -3.18
CA ASP A 203 6.86 -2.37 -2.05
C ASP A 203 8.05 -1.49 -2.50
N VAL A 204 7.98 -0.86 -3.67
CA VAL A 204 9.06 -0.03 -4.22
C VAL A 204 8.54 1.33 -4.66
N ILE A 205 9.21 2.40 -4.24
CA ILE A 205 9.00 3.76 -4.74
C ILE A 205 10.20 4.14 -5.62
N PHE A 206 9.95 4.57 -6.85
CA PHE A 206 10.90 5.36 -7.61
C PHE A 206 10.62 6.84 -7.36
N ALA A 207 11.57 7.54 -6.72
CA ALA A 207 11.47 8.94 -6.41
C ALA A 207 12.33 9.78 -7.36
N THR A 208 11.73 10.81 -7.97
CA THR A 208 12.42 11.84 -8.75
C THR A 208 12.35 13.16 -8.00
N TRP A 209 13.44 13.59 -7.38
CA TRP A 209 13.53 14.86 -6.67
C TRP A 209 14.10 15.93 -7.59
N PHE A 210 13.29 16.94 -7.95
CA PHE A 210 13.73 18.09 -8.73
C PHE A 210 13.94 19.29 -7.80
N THR A 211 15.16 19.82 -7.81
CA THR A 211 15.66 20.85 -6.90
C THR A 211 16.74 21.68 -7.61
N TYR A 212 17.64 22.32 -6.85
CA TYR A 212 18.73 23.14 -7.39
C TYR A 212 20.06 22.76 -6.76
N ASP A 213 21.12 22.77 -7.57
CA ASP A 213 22.48 22.54 -7.09
C ASP A 213 22.99 23.73 -6.25
N ALA A 214 24.24 23.64 -5.78
CA ALA A 214 24.86 24.70 -4.98
C ALA A 214 24.99 26.06 -5.71
N ALA A 215 24.92 26.07 -7.05
CA ALA A 215 24.94 27.28 -7.87
C ALA A 215 23.53 27.78 -8.25
N GLY A 216 22.48 27.09 -7.82
CA GLY A 216 21.08 27.41 -8.14
C GLY A 216 20.63 26.94 -9.53
N LYS A 217 21.44 26.12 -10.22
CA LYS A 217 21.05 25.50 -11.50
C LYS A 217 20.07 24.36 -11.20
N GLY A 218 19.04 24.22 -12.05
CA GLY A 218 18.10 23.11 -11.97
C GLY A 218 18.83 21.76 -11.94
N TRP A 219 18.58 20.98 -10.91
CA TRP A 219 19.24 19.71 -10.62
C TRP A 219 18.19 18.66 -10.25
N TRP A 220 18.39 17.43 -10.67
CA TRP A 220 17.50 16.32 -10.31
C TRP A 220 18.29 15.15 -9.73
N LEU A 221 17.64 14.44 -8.82
CA LEU A 221 18.14 13.24 -8.18
C LEU A 221 17.08 12.16 -8.26
N VAL A 222 17.51 10.92 -8.48
CA VAL A 222 16.62 9.76 -8.47
C VAL A 222 17.01 8.79 -7.36
N MET A 223 16.00 8.09 -6.86
CA MET A 223 16.15 7.06 -5.84
C MET A 223 15.13 5.95 -6.09
N THR A 224 15.60 4.73 -6.30
CA THR A 224 14.78 3.52 -6.15
C THR A 224 14.82 3.13 -4.68
N ALA A 225 13.69 3.26 -3.99
CA ALA A 225 13.54 3.04 -2.55
C ALA A 225 12.64 1.83 -2.28
N PRO A 226 13.20 0.64 -2.02
CA PRO A 226 12.44 -0.47 -1.47
C PRO A 226 11.93 -0.15 -0.07
N LYS A 227 10.82 -0.78 0.30
CA LYS A 227 10.25 -0.72 1.65
C LYS A 227 11.19 -1.37 2.65
N THR A 228 11.53 -0.63 3.70
CA THR A 228 12.45 -1.07 4.76
C THR A 228 11.74 -1.26 6.11
N ALA A 229 10.58 -0.63 6.29
CA ALA A 229 9.68 -0.81 7.44
C ALA A 229 8.23 -0.44 7.02
N PRO A 230 7.21 -0.68 7.87
CA PRO A 230 5.86 -0.18 7.60
C PRO A 230 5.89 1.32 7.29
N ASN A 231 5.33 1.70 6.13
CA ASN A 231 5.29 3.08 5.64
C ASN A 231 6.65 3.79 5.50
N THR A 232 7.76 3.04 5.47
CA THR A 232 9.11 3.59 5.31
C THR A 232 9.82 2.96 4.12
N TYR A 233 10.36 3.82 3.25
CA TYR A 233 11.09 3.43 2.03
C TYR A 233 12.43 4.16 2.01
N SER A 234 13.51 3.44 1.75
CA SER A 234 14.86 4.02 1.77
C SER A 234 15.68 3.54 0.59
N GLY A 235 16.53 4.41 0.06
CA GLY A 235 17.39 4.10 -1.07
C GLY A 235 18.57 5.04 -1.23
N THR A 236 19.38 4.75 -2.24
CA THR A 236 20.52 5.57 -2.64
C THR A 236 20.05 6.68 -3.59
N LEU A 237 20.54 7.90 -3.38
CA LEU A 237 20.32 9.03 -4.29
C LEU A 237 21.43 9.10 -5.34
N TYR A 238 21.03 9.13 -6.61
CA TYR A 238 21.92 9.26 -7.74
C TYR A 238 21.68 10.57 -8.49
N LYS A 239 22.77 11.25 -8.88
CA LYS A 239 22.76 12.18 -10.01
C LYS A 239 23.21 11.44 -11.26
N THR A 240 22.82 11.91 -12.44
CA THR A 240 23.30 11.32 -13.69
C THR A 240 23.78 12.39 -14.67
N THR A 241 24.68 12.03 -15.59
CA THR A 241 24.99 12.81 -16.79
C THR A 241 24.69 11.96 -18.02
N GLY A 242 24.40 12.56 -19.17
CA GLY A 242 24.02 11.78 -20.36
C GLY A 242 23.90 12.62 -21.63
N PRO A 243 23.44 12.00 -22.74
CA PRO A 243 23.20 12.71 -23.99
C PRO A 243 22.19 13.84 -23.83
N ALA A 244 22.46 14.99 -24.44
CA ALA A 244 21.57 16.15 -24.39
C ALA A 244 20.14 15.84 -24.90
N PHE A 245 19.16 16.60 -24.43
CA PHE A 245 17.74 16.45 -24.78
C PHE A 245 17.46 16.47 -26.30
N ASN A 246 18.38 16.97 -27.12
CA ASN A 246 18.26 17.05 -28.57
C ASN A 246 19.06 15.95 -29.32
N ALA A 247 19.65 14.99 -28.62
CA ALA A 247 20.42 13.92 -29.23
C ALA A 247 19.55 13.01 -30.12
N VAL A 248 20.01 12.79 -31.36
CA VAL A 248 19.42 11.83 -32.30
C VAL A 248 20.57 11.10 -33.03
N PRO A 249 20.82 9.80 -32.74
CA PRO A 249 20.15 8.98 -31.72
C PRO A 249 20.57 9.37 -30.29
N PHE A 250 19.71 9.06 -29.31
CA PHE A 250 20.11 9.05 -27.90
C PHE A 250 20.85 7.74 -27.60
N ASN A 251 22.06 7.82 -27.02
CA ASN A 251 22.85 6.65 -26.66
C ASN A 251 22.81 6.39 -25.14
N PRO A 252 22.07 5.37 -24.67
CA PRO A 252 21.97 5.08 -23.23
C PRO A 252 23.30 4.67 -22.59
N MET A 253 24.29 4.20 -23.37
CA MET A 253 25.62 3.86 -22.82
C MET A 253 26.44 5.08 -22.41
N GLN A 254 26.02 6.29 -22.77
CA GLN A 254 26.66 7.54 -22.33
C GLN A 254 26.05 8.06 -21.02
N VAL A 255 25.02 7.41 -20.50
CA VAL A 255 24.40 7.76 -19.22
C VAL A 255 25.27 7.25 -18.07
N THR A 256 25.76 8.17 -17.24
CA THR A 256 26.66 7.87 -16.13
C THR A 256 25.99 8.25 -14.81
N PRO A 257 25.49 7.27 -14.02
CA PRO A 257 24.99 7.53 -12.68
C PRO A 257 26.15 7.69 -11.68
N THR A 258 26.05 8.68 -10.81
CA THR A 258 26.97 8.91 -9.69
C THR A 258 26.16 8.94 -8.40
N GLN A 259 26.49 8.04 -7.46
CA GLN A 259 25.92 8.08 -6.11
C GLN A 259 26.36 9.37 -5.42
N VAL A 260 25.41 10.09 -4.84
CA VAL A 260 25.66 11.35 -4.11
C VAL A 260 25.09 11.35 -2.71
N GLY A 261 24.31 10.34 -2.34
CA GLY A 261 23.62 10.36 -1.07
C GLY A 261 22.71 9.18 -0.82
N THR A 262 21.88 9.33 0.22
CA THR A 262 20.81 8.42 0.59
C THR A 262 19.57 9.23 0.95
N GLY A 263 18.39 8.62 0.78
CA GLY A 263 17.11 9.20 1.15
C GLY A 263 16.23 8.18 1.87
N THR A 264 15.37 8.68 2.75
CA THR A 264 14.34 7.92 3.46
C THR A 264 13.03 8.70 3.41
N LEU A 265 11.99 8.03 2.96
CA LEU A 265 10.60 8.48 2.96
C LEU A 265 9.87 7.78 4.10
N SER A 266 9.25 8.53 5.00
CA SER A 266 8.40 7.96 6.07
C SER A 266 7.01 8.60 6.03
N PHE A 267 6.00 7.82 5.67
CA PHE A 267 4.63 8.29 5.52
C PHE A 267 3.86 8.16 6.84
N SER A 268 3.31 9.28 7.31
CA SER A 268 2.41 9.28 8.47
C SER A 268 0.97 8.94 8.08
N ASP A 269 0.59 9.30 6.85
CA ASP A 269 -0.67 8.94 6.21
C ASP A 269 -0.52 9.04 4.67
N ALA A 270 -1.61 8.87 3.92
CA ALA A 270 -1.60 8.90 2.46
C ALA A 270 -1.19 10.26 1.84
N ASN A 271 -1.27 11.36 2.60
CA ASN A 271 -1.06 12.73 2.13
C ASN A 271 0.08 13.47 2.86
N ASN A 272 0.70 12.86 3.87
CA ASN A 272 1.76 13.47 4.67
C ASN A 272 2.92 12.50 4.91
N ALA A 273 4.14 13.01 4.75
CA ALA A 273 5.36 12.24 4.97
C ALA A 273 6.52 13.12 5.43
N THR A 274 7.63 12.48 5.80
CA THR A 274 8.93 13.12 5.92
C THR A 274 9.87 12.60 4.84
N PHE A 275 10.65 13.49 4.26
CA PHE A 275 11.78 13.17 3.39
C PHE A 275 13.07 13.57 4.10
N ALA A 276 13.75 12.57 4.65
CA ALA A 276 15.09 12.73 5.22
C ALA A 276 16.13 12.34 4.17
N TYR A 277 17.15 13.17 3.97
CA TYR A 277 18.22 12.89 3.01
C TYR A 277 19.58 13.31 3.55
N THR A 278 20.61 12.62 3.05
CA THR A 278 22.01 13.04 3.13
C THR A 278 22.54 13.13 1.71
N VAL A 279 22.88 14.31 1.22
CA VAL A 279 23.42 14.55 -0.13
C VAL A 279 24.73 15.31 -0.04
N ASN A 280 25.79 14.76 -0.64
CA ASN A 280 27.15 15.32 -0.58
C ASN A 280 27.60 15.66 0.86
N GLY A 281 27.24 14.80 1.83
CA GLY A 281 27.54 14.98 3.26
C GLY A 281 26.60 15.94 4.01
N ILE A 282 25.70 16.64 3.33
CA ILE A 282 24.73 17.54 3.96
C ILE A 282 23.44 16.79 4.25
N SER A 283 22.99 16.82 5.51
CA SER A 283 21.76 16.15 5.93
C SER A 283 20.65 17.14 6.24
N GLN A 284 19.44 16.87 5.77
CA GLN A 284 18.23 17.60 6.16
C GLN A 284 17.03 16.65 6.28
N THR A 285 15.96 17.14 6.90
CA THR A 285 14.66 16.48 6.93
C THR A 285 13.60 17.51 6.61
N LYS A 286 12.78 17.21 5.61
CA LYS A 286 11.66 18.05 5.17
C LYS A 286 10.36 17.30 5.46
N ASN A 287 9.38 17.98 6.05
CA ASN A 287 8.02 17.49 6.01
C ASN A 287 7.48 17.74 4.60
N ILE A 288 6.83 16.75 4.01
CA ILE A 288 6.27 16.85 2.66
C ILE A 288 4.79 16.45 2.67
N THR A 289 4.03 17.04 1.77
CA THR A 289 2.61 16.76 1.57
C THR A 289 2.31 16.55 0.09
N HIS A 290 1.19 15.92 -0.25
CA HIS A 290 0.77 15.75 -1.65
C HIS A 290 0.43 17.11 -2.26
N GLN A 291 0.85 17.34 -3.50
CA GLN A 291 0.54 18.56 -4.23
C GLN A 291 -0.79 18.38 -4.97
N VAL A 292 -1.82 19.05 -4.44
CA VAL A 292 -3.18 19.01 -4.99
C VAL A 292 -3.44 20.24 -5.85
N PHE A 293 -3.81 20.03 -7.10
CA PHE A 293 -4.20 21.07 -8.07
C PHE A 293 -5.47 20.71 -8.87
N GLY A 294 -6.11 19.59 -8.53
CA GLY A 294 -7.38 19.15 -9.08
C GLY A 294 -7.92 17.94 -8.31
N PRO A 295 -8.95 17.26 -8.83
CA PRO A 295 -9.40 15.97 -8.30
C PRO A 295 -8.25 14.94 -8.30
N VAL A 296 -7.85 14.49 -7.11
CA VAL A 296 -6.76 13.51 -6.93
C VAL A 296 -7.28 12.12 -7.31
N PRO A 297 -6.60 11.36 -8.18
CA PRO A 297 -7.01 10.02 -8.53
C PRO A 297 -6.78 9.03 -7.39
N THR A 298 -7.52 7.93 -7.40
CA THR A 298 -7.22 6.79 -6.53
C THR A 298 -6.22 5.87 -7.22
N CYS A 299 -5.03 5.73 -6.65
CA CYS A 299 -3.99 4.85 -7.16
C CYS A 299 -3.92 3.54 -6.37
N THR A 300 -3.78 2.42 -7.06
CA THR A 300 -3.73 1.08 -6.48
C THR A 300 -2.65 0.25 -7.18
N SER A 301 -1.94 -0.58 -6.43
CA SER A 301 -0.94 -1.50 -6.99
C SER A 301 -1.62 -2.46 -7.98
N GLY A 302 -1.12 -2.53 -9.20
CA GLY A 302 -1.80 -3.15 -10.32
C GLY A 302 -1.38 -4.60 -10.59
N ALA A 303 -2.39 -5.46 -10.84
CA ALA A 303 -2.32 -6.63 -11.70
C ALA A 303 -3.28 -6.51 -12.92
N GLY A 304 -3.82 -5.31 -13.14
CA GLY A 304 -4.80 -5.01 -14.19
C GLY A 304 -4.17 -4.50 -15.49
N ASN A 305 -4.98 -4.39 -16.53
CA ASN A 305 -4.53 -3.94 -17.84
C ASN A 305 -4.30 -2.41 -17.87
N LEU A 306 -3.03 -1.97 -17.81
CA LEU A 306 -2.64 -0.56 -17.87
C LEU A 306 -3.15 0.15 -19.13
N SER A 307 -3.34 -0.55 -20.24
CA SER A 307 -3.84 0.05 -21.48
C SER A 307 -5.28 0.56 -21.36
N ALA A 308 -6.07 0.01 -20.42
CA ALA A 308 -7.45 0.44 -20.18
C ALA A 308 -7.55 1.66 -19.24
N THR A 309 -6.44 2.13 -18.68
CA THR A 309 -6.45 3.27 -17.75
C THR A 309 -6.68 4.59 -18.50
N THR A 310 -7.47 5.47 -17.91
CA THR A 310 -7.77 6.81 -18.44
C THR A 310 -7.07 7.93 -17.67
N ASN A 311 -6.52 7.62 -16.49
CA ASN A 311 -5.60 8.48 -15.78
C ASN A 311 -4.16 8.08 -16.14
N TYR A 312 -3.30 9.07 -16.40
CA TYR A 312 -1.96 8.89 -16.99
C TYR A 312 -0.84 9.07 -15.96
N GLN A 313 -1.20 9.22 -14.68
CA GLN A 313 -0.25 9.40 -13.59
C GLN A 313 0.67 8.19 -13.48
N ASP A 314 1.97 8.41 -13.68
CA ASP A 314 3.06 7.43 -13.53
C ASP A 314 4.43 8.08 -13.82
N LEU A 315 5.47 7.26 -13.72
CA LEU A 315 6.72 7.44 -14.47
C LEU A 315 6.59 6.89 -15.90
N TRP A 316 6.94 7.72 -16.88
CA TRP A 316 6.97 7.38 -18.31
C TRP A 316 8.36 7.57 -18.89
N TRP A 317 8.70 6.78 -19.90
CA TRP A 317 10.02 6.77 -20.54
C TRP A 317 9.92 6.35 -22.01
N ALA A 318 11.04 6.42 -22.74
CA ALA A 318 11.08 6.12 -24.16
C ALA A 318 10.52 4.73 -24.49
N SER A 319 9.73 4.66 -25.57
CA SER A 319 9.27 3.41 -26.17
C SER A 319 10.06 3.10 -27.44
N PRO A 320 10.56 1.88 -27.65
CA PRO A 320 10.43 0.71 -26.77
C PRO A 320 11.14 0.88 -25.42
N ALA A 321 10.60 0.26 -24.36
CA ALA A 321 11.18 0.28 -23.02
C ALA A 321 12.69 -0.02 -23.05
N GLY A 322 13.48 0.79 -22.35
CA GLY A 322 14.94 0.66 -22.26
C GLY A 322 15.74 1.20 -23.45
N SER A 323 15.08 1.68 -24.52
CA SER A 323 15.77 2.20 -25.72
C SER A 323 16.55 3.50 -25.47
N GLU A 324 16.07 4.34 -24.55
CA GLU A 324 16.72 5.60 -24.16
C GLU A 324 16.84 5.72 -22.63
N SER A 325 17.20 4.62 -21.94
CA SER A 325 17.40 4.61 -20.49
C SER A 325 18.30 5.76 -20.03
N GLY A 326 17.82 6.60 -19.12
CA GLY A 326 18.55 7.72 -18.51
C GLY A 326 17.72 8.99 -18.33
N TRP A 327 16.68 9.17 -19.14
CA TRP A 327 15.69 10.23 -18.98
C TRP A 327 14.28 9.64 -18.79
N GLY A 328 13.37 10.44 -18.26
CA GLY A 328 11.97 10.07 -18.09
C GLY A 328 11.09 11.27 -17.77
N VAL A 329 9.79 11.07 -17.80
CA VAL A 329 8.79 12.10 -17.48
C VAL A 329 7.83 11.56 -16.44
N ASN A 330 7.76 12.21 -15.29
CA ASN A 330 6.72 11.94 -14.31
C ASN A 330 5.46 12.71 -14.67
N PHE A 331 4.34 12.02 -14.83
CA PHE A 331 3.03 12.65 -14.97
C PHE A 331 2.27 12.58 -13.65
N THR A 332 1.76 13.72 -13.18
CA THR A 332 0.76 13.79 -12.11
C THR A 332 -0.53 14.28 -12.75
N HIS A 333 -1.55 13.44 -12.81
CA HIS A 333 -2.79 13.71 -13.56
C HIS A 333 -3.96 13.84 -12.58
N GLN A 334 -4.46 15.07 -12.41
CA GLN A 334 -5.57 15.40 -11.52
C GLN A 334 -6.67 16.13 -12.30
N GLY A 335 -7.86 15.53 -12.38
CA GLY A 335 -8.94 16.00 -13.25
C GLY A 335 -8.51 16.09 -14.72
N ASP A 336 -8.73 17.23 -15.37
CA ASP A 336 -8.36 17.48 -16.77
C ASP A 336 -6.97 18.14 -16.92
N THR A 337 -6.09 18.03 -15.92
CA THR A 337 -4.75 18.64 -15.95
C THR A 337 -3.66 17.60 -15.65
N ILE A 338 -2.59 17.63 -16.44
CA ILE A 338 -1.35 16.91 -16.16
C ILE A 338 -0.28 17.92 -15.78
N PHE A 339 0.32 17.77 -14.60
CA PHE A 339 1.62 18.35 -14.32
C PHE A 339 2.70 17.33 -14.69
N ALA A 340 3.58 17.69 -15.63
CA ALA A 340 4.67 16.82 -16.06
C ALA A 340 6.02 17.37 -15.61
N THR A 341 6.83 16.52 -15.00
CA THR A 341 8.24 16.79 -14.66
C THR A 341 9.11 15.94 -15.58
N TRP A 342 9.80 16.57 -16.53
CA TRP A 342 10.73 15.90 -17.44
C TRP A 342 12.15 16.05 -16.91
N PHE A 343 12.79 14.94 -16.55
CA PHE A 343 14.20 14.91 -16.18
C PHE A 343 15.04 14.41 -17.36
N THR A 344 16.02 15.21 -17.78
CA THR A 344 16.86 14.98 -18.96
C THR A 344 18.22 15.66 -18.78
N TYR A 345 18.94 15.93 -19.87
CA TYR A 345 20.26 16.55 -19.87
C TYR A 345 20.29 17.79 -20.75
N ASP A 346 20.98 18.83 -20.28
CA ASP A 346 21.23 20.05 -21.05
C ASP A 346 22.26 19.79 -22.18
N LEU A 347 22.52 20.80 -23.00
CA LEU A 347 23.48 20.71 -24.12
C LEU A 347 24.92 20.34 -23.69
N ASP A 348 25.26 20.62 -22.43
CA ASP A 348 26.55 20.25 -21.82
C ASP A 348 26.56 18.84 -21.19
N GLY A 349 25.45 18.09 -21.30
CA GLY A 349 25.27 16.75 -20.73
C GLY A 349 25.00 16.72 -19.22
N THR A 350 24.90 17.88 -18.57
CA THR A 350 24.57 17.97 -17.14
C THR A 350 23.07 17.79 -16.90
N PRO A 351 22.66 17.36 -15.68
CA PRO A 351 21.24 17.25 -15.34
C PRO A 351 20.46 18.53 -15.63
N MET A 352 19.27 18.36 -16.21
CA MET A 352 18.28 19.40 -16.40
C MET A 352 16.90 18.82 -16.11
N TRP A 353 16.03 19.60 -15.48
CA TRP A 353 14.61 19.27 -15.42
C TRP A 353 13.79 20.41 -16.02
N LEU A 354 12.67 20.04 -16.62
CA LEU A 354 11.66 20.95 -17.14
C LEU A 354 10.29 20.56 -16.60
N VAL A 355 9.42 21.54 -16.46
CA VAL A 355 8.03 21.31 -16.03
C VAL A 355 7.04 21.91 -17.01
N VAL A 356 5.87 21.29 -17.09
CA VAL A 356 4.70 21.84 -17.79
C VAL A 356 3.44 21.53 -17.00
N THR A 357 2.59 22.54 -16.82
CA THR A 357 1.19 22.36 -16.46
C THR A 357 0.39 22.30 -17.76
N ALA A 358 -0.08 21.11 -18.12
CA ALA A 358 -0.74 20.82 -19.38
C ALA A 358 -2.25 20.56 -19.15
N PRO A 359 -3.12 21.55 -19.35
CA PRO A 359 -4.56 21.31 -19.42
C PRO A 359 -4.90 20.45 -20.65
N LYS A 360 -6.00 19.71 -20.55
CA LYS A 360 -6.57 18.92 -21.65
C LYS A 360 -7.05 19.81 -22.78
N THR A 361 -6.62 19.51 -24.00
CA THR A 361 -6.98 20.24 -25.23
C THR A 361 -7.86 19.40 -26.15
N ALA A 362 -7.79 18.08 -26.05
CA ALA A 362 -8.66 17.12 -26.74
C ALA A 362 -8.70 15.79 -25.94
N PRO A 363 -9.58 14.83 -26.26
CA PRO A 363 -9.54 13.50 -25.64
C PRO A 363 -8.15 12.87 -25.77
N GLY A 364 -7.53 12.51 -24.63
CA GLY A 364 -6.18 11.95 -24.60
C GLY A 364 -5.04 12.92 -24.96
N THR A 365 -5.31 14.22 -25.11
CA THR A 365 -4.30 15.22 -25.48
C THR A 365 -4.25 16.38 -24.49
N TYR A 366 -3.03 16.70 -24.05
CA TYR A 366 -2.74 17.76 -23.07
C TYR A 366 -1.56 18.58 -23.58
N ALA A 367 -1.61 19.90 -23.45
CA ALA A 367 -0.53 20.76 -23.93
C ALA A 367 -0.32 21.99 -23.04
N GLY A 368 0.92 22.48 -22.98
CA GLY A 368 1.26 23.65 -22.19
C GLY A 368 2.66 24.18 -22.47
N THR A 369 2.99 25.30 -21.82
CA THR A 369 4.32 25.92 -21.89
C THR A 369 5.31 25.16 -21.03
N LEU A 370 6.49 24.85 -21.58
CA LEU A 370 7.61 24.28 -20.84
C LEU A 370 8.39 25.38 -20.13
N TYR A 371 8.69 25.15 -18.86
CA TYR A 371 9.49 26.03 -18.03
C TYR A 371 10.76 25.32 -17.55
N ARG A 372 11.84 26.09 -17.49
CA ARG A 372 13.08 25.76 -16.78
C ARG A 372 13.23 26.73 -15.62
N THR A 373 13.53 26.22 -14.43
CA THR A 373 13.57 27.04 -13.22
C THR A 373 14.99 27.09 -12.65
N THR A 374 15.37 28.24 -12.10
CA THR A 374 16.52 28.39 -11.18
C THR A 374 16.01 28.72 -9.79
N GLY A 375 16.78 28.44 -8.75
CA GLY A 375 16.27 28.61 -7.38
C GLY A 375 17.31 28.42 -6.28
N PRO A 376 16.89 28.54 -5.00
CA PRO A 376 17.76 28.29 -3.86
C PRO A 376 18.30 26.86 -3.87
N ALA A 377 19.58 26.68 -3.52
CA ALA A 377 20.21 25.37 -3.43
C ALA A 377 19.42 24.40 -2.52
N PHE A 378 19.53 23.10 -2.79
CA PHE A 378 18.84 22.03 -2.05
C PHE A 378 19.06 22.05 -0.53
N ASN A 379 20.11 22.71 -0.04
CA ASN A 379 20.45 22.83 1.37
C ASN A 379 20.09 24.19 1.98
N ALA A 380 19.37 25.06 1.27
CA ALA A 380 18.98 26.37 1.76
C ALA A 380 18.06 26.26 2.99
N VAL A 381 18.44 26.94 4.08
CA VAL A 381 17.63 27.10 5.30
C VAL A 381 17.72 28.57 5.74
N PRO A 382 16.64 29.37 5.60
CA PRO A 382 15.37 29.02 4.97
C PRO A 382 15.47 28.91 3.45
N PHE A 383 14.59 28.13 2.82
CA PHE A 383 14.35 28.20 1.38
C PHE A 383 13.41 29.38 1.09
N ASN A 384 13.84 30.31 0.22
CA ASN A 384 12.99 31.44 -0.19
C ASN A 384 12.26 31.11 -1.52
N PRO A 385 10.94 30.87 -1.53
CA PRO A 385 10.20 30.55 -2.75
C PRO A 385 10.21 31.67 -3.78
N ALA A 386 10.35 32.94 -3.36
CA ALA A 386 10.44 34.07 -4.31
C ALA A 386 11.73 34.07 -5.14
N SER A 387 12.74 33.29 -4.74
CA SER A 387 13.97 33.12 -5.50
C SER A 387 13.91 31.97 -6.50
N ALA A 388 12.82 31.19 -6.53
CA ALA A 388 12.58 30.20 -7.58
C ALA A 388 11.98 30.90 -8.82
N VAL A 389 12.76 31.01 -9.89
CA VAL A 389 12.41 31.81 -11.08
C VAL A 389 12.16 30.89 -12.28
N PRO A 390 10.90 30.64 -12.66
CA PRO A 390 10.58 29.86 -13.85
C PRO A 390 10.75 30.70 -15.11
N THR A 391 11.48 30.18 -16.09
CA THR A 391 11.70 30.78 -17.42
C THR A 391 11.04 29.92 -18.47
N ALA A 392 10.16 30.51 -19.29
CA ALA A 392 9.54 29.79 -20.41
C ALA A 392 10.61 29.48 -21.47
N VAL A 393 10.71 28.21 -21.86
CA VAL A 393 11.72 27.72 -22.83
C VAL A 393 11.10 27.02 -24.04
N GLY A 394 9.79 26.83 -24.05
CA GLY A 394 9.07 26.34 -25.21
C GLY A 394 7.74 25.70 -24.84
N THR A 395 7.37 24.59 -25.46
CA THR A 395 6.05 23.96 -25.34
C THR A 395 6.14 22.45 -25.32
N ALA A 396 5.19 21.79 -24.66
CA ALA A 396 5.01 20.35 -24.68
C ALA A 396 3.59 19.98 -25.09
N THR A 397 3.46 18.84 -25.78
CA THR A 397 2.19 18.17 -26.07
C THR A 397 2.32 16.70 -25.71
N LEU A 398 1.39 16.22 -24.89
CA LEU A 398 1.22 14.83 -24.46
C LEU A 398 0.03 14.27 -25.21
N SER A 399 0.22 13.18 -25.96
CA SER A 399 -0.86 12.49 -26.68
C SER A 399 -0.84 11.01 -26.34
N PHE A 400 -1.92 10.50 -25.76
CA PHE A 400 -2.02 9.12 -25.32
C PHE A 400 -2.85 8.30 -26.29
N ALA A 401 -2.28 7.21 -26.80
CA ALA A 401 -3.00 6.25 -27.63
C ALA A 401 -3.88 5.34 -26.76
N ASP A 402 -3.37 4.99 -25.58
CA ASP A 402 -4.08 4.27 -24.53
C ASP A 402 -3.44 4.59 -23.17
N GLY A 403 -3.86 3.90 -22.11
CA GLY A 403 -3.37 4.12 -20.76
C GLY A 403 -1.88 3.78 -20.54
N ASN A 404 -1.23 3.08 -21.47
CA ASN A 404 0.15 2.60 -21.36
C ASN A 404 1.08 3.07 -22.49
N MET A 405 0.55 3.66 -23.58
CA MET A 405 1.32 4.16 -24.71
C MET A 405 0.94 5.60 -25.07
N GLY A 406 1.94 6.42 -25.33
CA GLY A 406 1.74 7.81 -25.73
C GLY A 406 2.89 8.38 -26.55
N THR A 407 2.77 9.66 -26.84
CA THR A 407 3.75 10.47 -27.55
C THR A 407 4.00 11.75 -26.75
N PHE A 408 5.27 12.02 -26.49
CA PHE A 408 5.77 13.26 -25.91
C PHE A 408 6.42 14.10 -27.02
N ALA A 409 5.74 15.16 -27.45
CA ALA A 409 6.26 16.14 -28.39
C ALA A 409 6.66 17.41 -27.64
N TYR A 410 7.82 17.96 -27.95
CA TYR A 410 8.29 19.18 -27.32
C TYR A 410 9.04 20.09 -28.29
N THR A 411 9.04 21.37 -27.95
CA THR A 411 9.99 22.37 -28.43
C THR A 411 10.69 22.97 -27.22
N VAL A 412 12.02 22.94 -27.21
CA VAL A 412 12.85 23.58 -26.17
C VAL A 412 13.93 24.42 -26.85
N ASN A 413 13.96 25.72 -26.55
CA ASN A 413 14.90 26.68 -27.13
C ASN A 413 14.98 26.60 -28.68
N GLY A 414 13.81 26.43 -29.32
CA GLY A 414 13.68 26.31 -30.78
C GLY A 414 13.96 24.92 -31.37
N VAL A 415 14.46 23.96 -30.58
CA VAL A 415 14.68 22.58 -31.01
C VAL A 415 13.42 21.77 -30.75
N SER A 416 12.90 21.09 -31.77
CA SER A 416 11.71 20.25 -31.66
C SER A 416 12.03 18.77 -31.84
N GLN A 417 11.43 17.93 -31.01
CA GLN A 417 11.44 16.47 -31.18
C GLN A 417 10.09 15.86 -30.81
N THR A 418 9.92 14.60 -31.17
CA THR A 418 8.77 13.78 -30.80
C THR A 418 9.28 12.39 -30.42
N LYS A 419 8.87 11.93 -29.24
CA LYS A 419 9.28 10.64 -28.67
C LYS A 419 8.03 9.80 -28.39
N ALA A 420 8.03 8.55 -28.83
CA ALA A 420 7.08 7.58 -28.31
C ALA A 420 7.44 7.26 -26.86
N VAL A 421 6.44 7.16 -25.98
CA VAL A 421 6.63 6.88 -24.55
C VAL A 421 5.70 5.77 -24.06
N THR A 422 6.15 5.04 -23.06
CA THR A 422 5.39 3.99 -22.34
C THR A 422 5.54 4.20 -20.84
N ARG A 423 4.67 3.61 -20.00
CA ARG A 423 4.91 3.58 -18.54
C ARG A 423 6.17 2.77 -18.22
N GLU A 424 6.87 3.17 -17.17
CA GLU A 424 8.02 2.43 -16.64
C GLU A 424 7.55 1.46 -15.55
N ILE A 425 7.51 0.17 -15.87
CA ILE A 425 7.17 -0.88 -14.91
C ILE A 425 8.46 -1.44 -14.32
N PHE A 426 8.67 -1.23 -13.03
CA PHE A 426 9.86 -1.67 -12.31
C PHE A 426 9.56 -2.61 -11.14
N SER A 427 8.28 -2.82 -10.82
CA SER A 427 7.83 -3.78 -9.80
C SER A 427 6.40 -4.24 -10.06
N GLY A 428 6.16 -5.55 -9.93
CA GLY A 428 4.82 -6.13 -10.14
C GLY A 428 4.22 -5.81 -11.51
N GLY A 429 2.92 -5.52 -11.55
CA GLY A 429 2.20 -5.09 -12.75
C GLY A 429 2.08 -3.57 -12.92
N GLY A 430 2.86 -2.78 -12.18
CA GLY A 430 2.75 -1.32 -12.15
C GLY A 430 1.67 -0.81 -11.21
N THR A 431 1.17 0.41 -11.47
CA THR A 431 0.15 1.08 -10.66
C THR A 431 -1.00 1.57 -11.54
N ILE A 432 -2.22 1.34 -11.08
CA ILE A 432 -3.44 1.80 -11.75
C ILE A 432 -3.99 2.98 -10.95
N CYS A 433 -4.08 4.13 -11.61
CA CYS A 433 -4.76 5.32 -11.10
C CYS A 433 -6.06 5.54 -11.87
N GLN A 434 -7.11 6.00 -11.19
CA GLN A 434 -8.43 6.30 -11.77
C GLN A 434 -9.14 7.45 -11.08
#